data_AF-A0A5P0ZT28-F1
#
_entry.id   AF-A0A5P0ZT28-F1
#
_cell.length_a   1.000
_cell.length_b   1.000
_cell.length_c   1.000
_cell.angle_alpha   90.00
_cell.angle_beta   90.00
_cell.angle_gamma   90.00
#
_symmetry.space_group_name_H-M   'P 1'
#
loop_
_entity.id
_entity.type
_entity.pdbx_description
1 polymer ?
#
loop_
_entity_poly.entity_id
_entity_poly.type
_entity_poly.pdbx_seq_one_letter_code
_entity_poly.pdbx_strand_id
1 'polypeptide(L)'
;KTDFTNTQKSFDKVQSIMKKQGEFAKELAAITSLYNVVNGKDGNDSKLKLETYVVQNYLQKILSYANDTFLNRLSHNRYSFVISEKAADKQRDHGLDINVYDRETNAIRSSDTLSGGETFIAALSIALSLSEVVQSSANGVQIDALFVDEGFGSLDDETLDEAMNALEDIGKNRMVGVISHIESMKQSIGQQLLVKKLGDGKSKIELINK
;
A
#
# COMPACT_ATOMS: atom_id res chain seq x y z
N LYS A 1 -51.49 42.44 37.68
CA LYS A 1 -50.03 42.73 37.54
C LYS A 1 -49.20 41.45 37.63
N THR A 2 -49.46 40.57 38.60
CA THR A 2 -48.72 39.31 38.84
C THR A 2 -48.75 38.34 37.65
N ASP A 3 -49.89 38.17 36.98
CA ASP A 3 -50.03 37.29 35.81
C ASP A 3 -49.20 37.74 34.60
N PHE A 4 -49.17 39.05 34.32
CA PHE A 4 -48.42 39.57 33.17
C PHE A 4 -46.91 39.36 33.32
N THR A 5 -46.37 39.53 34.54
CA THR A 5 -44.96 39.22 34.86
C THR A 5 -44.63 37.73 34.77
N ASN A 6 -45.57 36.83 35.08
CA ASN A 6 -45.36 35.39 34.95
C ASN A 6 -45.39 34.96 33.47
N THR A 7 -46.28 35.55 32.67
CA THR A 7 -46.33 35.33 31.22
C THR A 7 -45.05 35.82 30.53
N GLN A 8 -44.53 36.99 30.90
CA GLN A 8 -43.28 37.51 30.35
C GLN A 8 -42.08 36.61 30.71
N LYS A 9 -41.95 36.18 31.97
CA LYS A 9 -40.89 35.24 32.38
C LYS A 9 -40.98 33.89 31.66
N SER A 10 -42.20 33.43 31.38
CA SER A 10 -42.42 32.18 30.65
C SER A 10 -42.06 32.33 29.18
N PHE A 11 -42.38 33.47 28.57
CA PHE A 11 -41.99 33.82 27.20
C PHE A 11 -40.47 33.90 27.05
N ASP A 12 -39.77 34.62 27.93
CA ASP A 12 -38.32 34.74 27.90
C ASP A 12 -37.63 33.37 28.08
N LYS A 13 -38.20 32.51 28.94
CA LYS A 13 -37.73 31.13 29.14
C LYS A 13 -37.91 30.28 27.89
N VAL A 14 -39.07 30.33 27.23
CA VAL A 14 -39.32 29.64 25.96
C VAL A 14 -38.35 30.14 24.88
N GLN A 15 -38.15 31.45 24.75
CA GLN A 15 -37.22 32.03 23.79
C GLN A 15 -35.78 31.55 24.03
N SER A 16 -35.36 31.45 25.29
CA SER A 16 -34.03 30.92 25.64
C SER A 16 -33.87 29.44 25.29
N ILE A 17 -34.91 28.63 25.48
CA ILE A 17 -34.91 27.20 25.14
C ILE A 17 -34.87 27.02 23.62
N MET A 18 -35.66 27.80 22.86
CA MET A 18 -35.64 27.76 21.40
C MET A 18 -34.27 28.17 20.85
N LYS A 19 -33.63 29.19 21.44
CA LYS A 19 -32.28 29.60 21.04
C LYS A 19 -31.26 28.48 21.29
N LYS A 20 -31.28 27.86 22.48
CA LYS A 20 -30.41 26.72 22.81
C LYS A 20 -30.65 25.50 21.92
N GLN A 21 -31.90 25.21 21.57
CA GLN A 21 -32.24 24.15 20.61
C GLN A 21 -31.67 24.47 19.22
N GLY A 22 -31.77 25.73 18.76
CA GLY A 22 -31.19 26.15 17.49
C GLY A 22 -29.66 26.08 17.45
N GLU A 23 -28.98 26.44 18.55
CA GLU A 23 -27.53 26.29 18.69
C GLU A 23 -27.11 24.82 18.70
N PHE A 24 -27.79 23.97 19.48
CA PHE A 24 -27.54 22.53 19.51
C PHE A 24 -27.78 21.85 18.15
N ALA A 25 -28.84 22.24 17.44
CA ALA A 25 -29.12 21.72 16.11
C ALA A 25 -28.01 22.07 15.10
N LYS A 26 -27.43 23.28 15.19
CA LYS A 26 -26.29 23.67 14.34
C LYS A 26 -25.04 22.86 14.64
N GLU A 27 -24.74 22.65 15.92
CA GLU A 27 -23.58 21.85 16.34
C GLU A 27 -23.74 20.38 15.92
N LEU A 28 -24.92 19.80 16.13
CA LEU A 28 -25.24 18.44 15.68
C LEU A 28 -25.13 18.30 14.16
N ALA A 29 -25.58 19.29 13.39
CA ALA A 29 -25.44 19.30 11.93
C ALA A 29 -23.97 19.32 11.50
N ALA A 30 -23.13 20.12 12.16
CA ALA A 30 -21.69 20.17 11.88
C ALA A 30 -20.99 18.83 12.17
N ILE A 31 -21.28 18.22 13.33
CA ILE A 31 -20.73 16.90 13.70
C ILE A 31 -21.22 15.82 12.75
N THR A 32 -22.50 15.84 12.38
CA THR A 32 -23.07 14.87 11.43
C THR A 32 -22.43 15.01 10.05
N SER A 33 -22.19 16.23 9.59
CA SER A 33 -21.48 16.49 8.33
C SER A 33 -20.06 15.94 8.36
N LEU A 34 -19.29 16.23 9.43
CA LEU A 34 -17.94 15.68 9.59
C LEU A 34 -17.96 14.14 9.61
N TYR A 35 -18.88 13.54 10.38
CA TYR A 35 -19.05 12.10 10.44
C TYR A 35 -19.37 11.49 9.06
N ASN A 36 -20.23 12.15 8.28
CA ASN A 36 -20.57 11.67 6.94
C ASN A 36 -19.39 11.78 5.97
N VAL A 37 -18.56 12.83 6.06
CA VAL A 37 -17.33 12.96 5.26
C VAL A 37 -16.31 11.89 5.63
N VAL A 38 -16.04 11.70 6.93
CA VAL A 38 -15.08 10.69 7.41
C VAL A 38 -15.49 9.28 6.97
N ASN A 39 -16.79 8.99 6.92
CA ASN A 39 -17.34 7.71 6.50
C ASN A 39 -17.67 7.61 4.99
N GLY A 40 -17.31 8.61 4.18
CA GLY A 40 -17.53 8.57 2.73
C GLY A 40 -19.00 8.58 2.28
N LYS A 41 -19.92 9.12 3.11
CA LYS A 41 -21.37 9.12 2.87
C LYS A 41 -21.89 10.37 2.13
N ASP A 42 -21.38 11.56 2.46
CA ASP A 42 -21.81 12.84 1.86
C ASP A 42 -20.64 13.57 1.18
N GLY A 43 -20.90 14.19 0.02
CA GLY A 43 -19.98 15.13 -0.64
C GLY A 43 -18.72 14.54 -1.29
N ASN A 44 -18.61 13.20 -1.36
CA ASN A 44 -17.49 12.50 -1.98
C ASN A 44 -17.98 11.65 -3.16
N ASP A 45 -17.67 12.07 -4.40
CA ASP A 45 -18.01 11.33 -5.61
C ASP A 45 -17.43 9.90 -5.62
N SER A 46 -16.28 9.72 -4.95
CA SER A 46 -15.61 8.43 -4.81
C SER A 46 -16.13 7.60 -3.63
N LYS A 47 -16.96 8.17 -2.74
CA LYS A 47 -17.52 7.52 -1.53
C LYS A 47 -16.48 6.80 -0.66
N LEU A 48 -15.24 7.27 -0.68
CA LEU A 48 -14.14 6.73 0.12
C LEU A 48 -14.23 7.24 1.54
N LYS A 49 -13.98 6.36 2.51
CA LYS A 49 -13.71 6.77 3.89
C LYS A 49 -12.40 7.55 3.93
N LEU A 50 -12.24 8.41 4.93
CA LEU A 50 -11.00 9.19 5.09
C LEU A 50 -9.77 8.29 5.24
N GLU A 51 -9.89 7.18 5.97
CA GLU A 51 -8.81 6.19 6.13
C GLU A 51 -8.35 5.65 4.77
N THR A 52 -9.30 5.22 3.92
CA THR A 52 -9.02 4.69 2.59
C THR A 52 -8.41 5.73 1.68
N TYR A 53 -8.91 6.97 1.73
CA TYR A 53 -8.36 8.09 0.97
C TYR A 53 -6.89 8.36 1.33
N VAL A 54 -6.57 8.38 2.62
CA VAL A 54 -5.20 8.59 3.09
C VAL A 54 -4.29 7.43 2.65
N VAL A 55 -4.72 6.18 2.85
CA VAL A 55 -3.95 5.00 2.44
C VAL A 55 -3.75 4.97 0.93
N GLN A 56 -4.79 5.31 0.15
CA GLN A 56 -4.71 5.41 -1.31
C GLN A 56 -3.66 6.44 -1.75
N ASN A 57 -3.55 7.58 -1.07
CA ASN A 57 -2.52 8.57 -1.38
C ASN A 57 -1.10 8.02 -1.18
N TYR A 58 -0.86 7.29 -0.09
CA TYR A 58 0.42 6.61 0.13
C TYR A 58 0.67 5.53 -0.91
N LEU A 59 -0.34 4.71 -1.21
CA LEU A 59 -0.25 3.69 -2.25
C LEU A 59 0.11 4.31 -3.60
N GLN A 60 -0.51 5.43 -3.98
CA GLN A 60 -0.19 6.12 -5.23
C GLN A 60 1.27 6.56 -5.31
N LYS A 61 1.83 7.09 -4.22
CA LYS A 61 3.25 7.45 -4.14
C LYS A 61 4.15 6.22 -4.31
N ILE A 62 3.81 5.12 -3.65
CA ILE A 62 4.56 3.85 -3.74
C ILE A 62 4.51 3.32 -5.16
N LEU A 63 3.34 3.27 -5.79
CA LEU A 63 3.17 2.74 -7.15
C LEU A 63 3.86 3.62 -8.21
N SER A 64 3.82 4.95 -8.04
CA SER A 64 4.57 5.87 -8.92
C SER A 64 6.07 5.59 -8.82
N TYR A 65 6.60 5.52 -7.60
CA TYR A 65 8.02 5.23 -7.39
C TYR A 65 8.40 3.84 -7.93
N ALA A 66 7.52 2.85 -7.74
CA ALA A 66 7.71 1.50 -8.25
C ALA A 66 7.74 1.45 -9.78
N ASN A 67 6.83 2.17 -10.44
CA ASN A 67 6.82 2.28 -11.89
C ASN A 67 8.14 2.87 -12.39
N ASP A 68 8.54 4.01 -11.83
CA ASP A 68 9.69 4.77 -12.32
C ASP A 68 11.03 4.06 -12.06
N THR A 69 11.15 3.34 -10.94
CA THR A 69 12.44 2.83 -10.46
C THR A 69 12.64 1.34 -10.74
N PHE A 70 11.60 0.52 -10.59
CA PHE A 70 11.74 -0.95 -10.60
C PHE A 70 10.92 -1.61 -11.69
N LEU A 71 9.60 -1.41 -11.71
CA LEU A 71 8.70 -2.15 -12.60
C LEU A 71 9.00 -1.88 -14.07
N ASN A 72 9.23 -0.63 -14.48
CA ASN A 72 9.58 -0.32 -15.86
C ASN A 72 10.90 -0.97 -16.29
N ARG A 73 11.84 -1.20 -15.37
CA ARG A 73 13.10 -1.89 -15.68
C ARG A 73 12.86 -3.39 -15.75
N LEU A 74 12.39 -3.98 -14.64
CA LEU A 74 12.17 -5.43 -14.47
C LEU A 74 11.13 -6.04 -15.41
N SER A 75 10.28 -5.23 -16.04
CA SER A 75 9.32 -5.69 -17.06
C SER A 75 9.69 -5.28 -18.47
N HIS A 76 10.92 -4.81 -18.71
CA HIS A 76 11.37 -4.28 -20.00
C HIS A 76 10.41 -3.22 -20.55
N ASN A 77 9.97 -2.34 -19.65
CA ASN A 77 9.10 -1.21 -19.90
C ASN A 77 7.69 -1.61 -20.36
N ARG A 78 7.29 -2.87 -20.14
CA ARG A 78 5.98 -3.41 -20.55
C ARG A 78 4.86 -3.03 -19.59
N TYR A 79 5.12 -3.08 -18.29
CA TYR A 79 4.08 -2.91 -17.27
C TYR A 79 4.19 -1.59 -16.51
N SER A 80 3.04 -1.05 -16.12
CA SER A 80 2.96 0.07 -15.18
C SER A 80 1.75 -0.13 -14.25
N PHE A 81 1.94 0.04 -12.96
CA PHE A 81 0.87 0.00 -11.96
C PHE A 81 -0.09 1.16 -12.14
N VAL A 82 -1.38 0.88 -11.98
CA VAL A 82 -2.47 1.84 -12.01
C VAL A 82 -3.45 1.52 -10.90
N ILE A 83 -3.87 2.51 -10.12
CA ILE A 83 -4.92 2.29 -9.11
C ILE A 83 -6.24 2.09 -9.84
N SER A 84 -6.99 1.04 -9.47
CA SER A 84 -8.30 0.79 -10.04
C SER A 84 -9.28 1.90 -9.65
N GLU A 85 -9.85 2.55 -10.67
CA GLU A 85 -10.99 3.46 -10.48
C GLU A 85 -12.28 2.70 -10.22
N LYS A 86 -12.34 1.42 -10.61
CA LYS A 86 -13.52 0.58 -10.51
C LYS A 86 -13.43 -0.33 -9.30
N ALA A 87 -14.49 -0.24 -8.51
CA ALA A 87 -14.86 -1.21 -7.51
C ALA A 87 -14.94 -2.64 -8.06
N ALA A 88 -14.04 -3.54 -7.63
CA ALA A 88 -14.17 -4.96 -7.98
C ALA A 88 -15.46 -5.58 -7.39
N ASP A 89 -15.90 -5.12 -6.22
CA ASP A 89 -17.12 -5.60 -5.58
C ASP A 89 -17.73 -4.57 -4.60
N LYS A 90 -18.99 -4.14 -4.80
CA LYS A 90 -19.64 -3.01 -4.08
C LYS A 90 -19.53 -3.04 -2.54
N GLN A 91 -19.18 -4.17 -1.94
CA GLN A 91 -18.96 -4.36 -0.50
C GLN A 91 -17.52 -4.13 0.03
N ARG A 92 -16.48 -4.12 -0.81
CA ARG A 92 -15.09 -3.87 -0.35
C ARG A 92 -14.80 -2.37 -0.29
N ASP A 93 -13.86 -1.96 0.58
CA ASP A 93 -13.34 -0.60 0.59
C ASP A 93 -12.61 -0.35 -0.74
N HIS A 94 -13.30 0.34 -1.65
CA HIS A 94 -12.84 0.63 -3.00
C HIS A 94 -11.61 1.54 -3.00
N GLY A 95 -10.82 1.49 -4.07
CA GLY A 95 -9.71 2.44 -4.29
C GLY A 95 -8.33 1.99 -3.84
N LEU A 96 -8.17 0.76 -3.35
CA LEU A 96 -6.86 0.16 -3.07
C LEU A 96 -6.48 -0.96 -4.04
N ASP A 97 -7.39 -1.36 -4.93
CA ASP A 97 -7.12 -2.38 -5.95
C ASP A 97 -6.09 -1.87 -6.95
N ILE A 98 -5.13 -2.72 -7.31
CA ILE A 98 -4.03 -2.40 -8.21
C ILE A 98 -4.29 -3.12 -9.53
N ASN A 99 -4.39 -2.35 -10.61
CA ASN A 99 -4.37 -2.85 -11.97
C ASN A 99 -2.97 -2.67 -12.57
N VAL A 100 -2.76 -3.34 -13.70
CA VAL A 100 -1.56 -3.18 -14.51
C VAL A 100 -1.95 -2.70 -15.89
N TYR A 101 -1.32 -1.63 -16.33
CA TYR A 101 -1.31 -1.20 -17.71
C TYR A 101 -0.23 -1.99 -18.47
N ASP A 102 -0.64 -2.72 -19.49
CA ASP A 102 0.24 -3.48 -20.38
C ASP A 102 0.43 -2.70 -21.69
N ARG A 103 1.67 -2.28 -21.96
CA ARG A 103 2.02 -1.47 -23.14
C ARG A 103 2.00 -2.26 -24.45
N GLU A 104 2.15 -3.58 -24.40
CA GLU A 104 2.07 -4.40 -25.62
C GLU A 104 0.63 -4.51 -26.13
N THR A 105 -0.32 -4.67 -25.20
CA THR A 105 -1.75 -4.76 -25.53
C THR A 105 -2.47 -3.41 -25.49
N ASN A 106 -1.78 -2.37 -24.99
CA ASN A 106 -2.32 -1.03 -24.78
C ASN A 106 -3.61 -1.03 -23.94
N ALA A 107 -3.64 -1.87 -22.91
CA ALA A 107 -4.84 -2.13 -22.11
C ALA A 107 -4.53 -2.19 -20.61
N ILE A 108 -5.51 -1.78 -19.80
CA ILE A 108 -5.48 -1.95 -18.35
C ILE A 108 -6.17 -3.28 -18.02
N ARG A 109 -5.47 -4.15 -17.29
CA ARG A 109 -5.97 -5.45 -16.83
C ARG A 109 -5.81 -5.60 -15.32
N SER A 110 -6.64 -6.46 -14.71
CA SER A 110 -6.49 -6.82 -13.30
C SER A 110 -5.12 -7.47 -13.06
N SER A 111 -4.50 -7.17 -11.92
CA SER A 111 -3.29 -7.87 -11.46
C SER A 111 -3.50 -9.38 -11.33
N ASP A 112 -4.74 -9.84 -11.17
CA ASP A 112 -5.08 -11.27 -11.08
C ASP A 112 -4.79 -12.05 -12.37
N THR A 113 -4.60 -11.34 -13.48
CA THR A 113 -4.32 -11.93 -14.80
C THR A 113 -2.83 -12.10 -15.09
N LEU A 114 -1.96 -11.66 -14.18
CA LEU A 114 -0.52 -11.77 -14.32
C LEU A 114 -0.07 -13.24 -14.23
N SER A 115 0.97 -13.59 -14.97
CA SER A 115 1.64 -14.88 -14.81
C SER A 115 2.39 -14.97 -13.47
N GLY A 116 2.91 -16.15 -13.13
CA GLY A 116 3.67 -16.34 -11.89
C GLY A 116 4.93 -15.48 -11.80
N GLY A 117 5.68 -15.34 -12.90
CA GLY A 117 6.86 -14.46 -12.98
C GLY A 117 6.48 -12.98 -12.91
N GLU A 118 5.43 -12.59 -13.65
CA GLU A 118 4.91 -11.21 -13.65
C GLU A 118 4.43 -10.78 -12.27
N THR A 119 3.71 -11.66 -11.57
CA THR A 119 3.24 -11.41 -10.20
C THR A 119 4.41 -11.22 -9.24
N PHE A 120 5.47 -12.02 -9.38
CA PHE A 120 6.65 -11.90 -8.56
C PHE A 120 7.37 -10.56 -8.78
N ILE A 121 7.61 -10.17 -10.05
CA ILE A 121 8.21 -8.88 -10.40
C ILE A 121 7.37 -7.71 -9.86
N ALA A 122 6.05 -7.81 -10.00
CA ALA A 122 5.13 -6.80 -9.50
C ALA A 122 5.23 -6.66 -7.96
N ALA A 123 5.14 -7.78 -7.24
CA ALA A 123 5.24 -7.81 -5.79
C ALA A 123 6.61 -7.31 -5.29
N LEU A 124 7.69 -7.73 -5.95
CA LEU A 124 9.05 -7.28 -5.66
C LEU A 124 9.17 -5.76 -5.85
N SER A 125 8.73 -5.24 -7.00
CA SER A 125 8.76 -3.80 -7.30
C SER A 125 8.04 -2.96 -6.24
N ILE A 126 6.87 -3.42 -5.77
CA ILE A 126 6.12 -2.75 -4.70
C ILE A 126 6.87 -2.86 -3.36
N ALA A 127 7.38 -4.03 -3.00
CA ALA A 127 8.08 -4.25 -1.74
C ALA A 127 9.33 -3.36 -1.63
N LEU A 128 10.14 -3.29 -2.69
CA LEU A 128 11.32 -2.43 -2.75
C LEU A 128 10.93 -0.95 -2.62
N SER A 129 9.89 -0.53 -3.32
CA SER A 129 9.41 0.87 -3.36
C SER A 129 8.79 1.32 -2.06
N LEU A 130 7.97 0.47 -1.43
CA LEU A 130 7.41 0.73 -0.10
C LEU A 130 8.55 1.01 0.88
N SER A 131 9.62 0.22 0.79
CA SER A 131 10.75 0.35 1.69
C SER A 131 11.50 1.69 1.53
N GLU A 132 11.42 2.33 0.36
CA GLU A 132 12.07 3.61 0.07
C GLU A 132 11.15 4.81 0.36
N VAL A 133 9.88 4.71 -0.02
CA VAL A 133 8.87 5.76 0.24
C VAL A 133 8.61 5.90 1.75
N VAL A 134 8.63 4.80 2.50
CA VAL A 134 8.49 4.86 3.96
C VAL A 134 9.71 5.50 4.61
N GLN A 135 10.92 5.15 4.19
CA GLN A 135 12.15 5.74 4.74
C GLN A 135 12.25 7.24 4.48
N SER A 136 11.85 7.71 3.29
CA SER A 136 11.86 9.14 2.95
C SER A 136 10.75 9.95 3.65
N SER A 137 9.64 9.32 4.01
CA SER A 137 8.47 10.00 4.62
C SER A 137 8.45 9.96 6.15
N ALA A 138 8.99 8.91 6.76
CA ALA A 138 8.99 8.74 8.21
C ALA A 138 10.28 9.35 8.78
N ASN A 139 10.15 10.47 9.51
CA ASN A 139 11.22 11.10 10.32
C ASN A 139 11.84 10.10 11.33
N GLY A 140 12.62 9.13 10.87
CA GLY A 140 13.39 8.21 11.71
C GLY A 140 12.91 6.75 11.81
N VAL A 141 11.92 6.28 11.03
CA VAL A 141 11.66 4.82 10.94
C VAL A 141 12.54 4.23 9.85
N GLN A 142 13.71 3.74 10.26
CA GLN A 142 14.61 3.00 9.38
C GLN A 142 14.13 1.55 9.24
N ILE A 143 13.95 1.12 8.01
CA ILE A 143 13.79 -0.31 7.69
C ILE A 143 15.20 -0.88 7.49
N ASP A 144 15.72 -1.58 8.50
CA ASP A 144 17.10 -2.08 8.52
C ASP A 144 17.30 -3.38 7.72
N ALA A 145 16.23 -4.14 7.51
CA ALA A 145 16.31 -5.43 6.83
C ALA A 145 15.10 -5.69 5.91
N LEU A 146 15.37 -6.31 4.77
CA LEU A 146 14.38 -6.84 3.82
C LEU A 146 14.70 -8.32 3.58
N PHE A 147 13.69 -9.18 3.70
CA PHE A 147 13.79 -10.60 3.34
C PHE A 147 12.88 -10.91 2.16
N VAL A 148 13.43 -11.55 1.13
CA VAL A 148 12.69 -12.02 -0.04
C VAL A 148 12.79 -13.53 -0.09
N ASP A 149 11.63 -14.20 -0.12
CA ASP A 149 11.53 -15.66 -0.05
C ASP A 149 10.94 -16.25 -1.33
N GLU A 150 11.75 -17.05 -2.02
CA GLU A 150 11.42 -17.76 -3.27
C GLU A 150 10.84 -16.84 -4.36
N GLY A 151 10.28 -17.42 -5.43
CA GLY A 151 9.62 -16.69 -6.51
C GLY A 151 10.53 -16.21 -7.65
N PHE A 152 11.85 -16.29 -7.48
CA PHE A 152 12.82 -16.04 -8.55
C PHE A 152 12.78 -17.11 -9.66
N GLY A 153 12.29 -18.32 -9.36
CA GLY A 153 12.39 -19.48 -10.26
C GLY A 153 11.42 -19.43 -11.43
N SER A 154 10.47 -18.50 -11.41
CA SER A 154 9.54 -18.21 -12.50
C SER A 154 10.03 -17.10 -13.43
N LEU A 155 11.20 -16.52 -13.16
CA LEU A 155 11.83 -15.50 -13.99
C LEU A 155 12.72 -16.13 -15.06
N ASP A 156 12.77 -15.51 -16.23
CA ASP A 156 13.84 -15.75 -17.20
C ASP A 156 15.18 -15.17 -16.69
N ASP A 157 16.29 -15.62 -17.29
CA ASP A 157 17.64 -15.27 -16.85
C ASP A 157 17.91 -13.75 -16.87
N GLU A 158 17.39 -13.04 -17.88
CA GLU A 158 17.61 -11.59 -18.03
C GLU A 158 16.88 -10.84 -16.91
N THR A 159 15.61 -11.16 -16.68
CA THR A 159 14.82 -10.56 -15.61
C THR A 159 15.37 -10.90 -14.22
N LEU A 160 15.91 -12.10 -14.03
CA LEU A 160 16.54 -12.51 -12.78
C LEU A 160 17.79 -11.67 -12.48
N ASP A 161 18.64 -11.44 -13.48
CA ASP A 161 19.84 -10.60 -13.34
C ASP A 161 19.46 -9.16 -12.98
N GLU A 162 18.42 -8.60 -13.59
CA GLU A 162 17.93 -7.27 -13.21
C GLU A 162 17.40 -7.21 -11.78
N ALA A 163 16.67 -8.25 -11.35
CA ALA A 163 16.17 -8.35 -9.98
C ALA A 163 17.33 -8.44 -8.96
N MET A 164 18.39 -9.20 -9.27
CA MET A 164 19.58 -9.28 -8.42
C MET A 164 20.27 -7.93 -8.29
N ASN A 165 20.47 -7.22 -9.41
CA ASN A 165 21.06 -5.88 -9.40
C ASN A 165 20.25 -4.89 -8.55
N ALA A 166 18.90 -4.93 -8.64
CA ALA A 166 18.04 -4.09 -7.83
C ALA A 166 18.15 -4.39 -6.32
N LEU A 167 18.26 -5.67 -5.96
CA LEU A 167 18.46 -6.10 -4.57
C LEU A 167 19.83 -5.67 -4.03
N GLU A 168 20.88 -5.76 -4.84
CA GLU A 168 22.23 -5.28 -4.49
C GLU A 168 22.26 -3.76 -4.27
N ASP A 169 21.58 -3.00 -5.13
CA ASP A 169 21.49 -1.54 -5.00
C ASP A 169 20.82 -1.12 -3.68
N ILE A 170 19.76 -1.82 -3.29
CA ILE A 170 19.08 -1.60 -2.00
C ILE A 170 19.93 -2.09 -0.83
N GLY A 171 20.66 -3.18 -1.03
CA GLY A 171 21.62 -3.76 -0.09
C GLY A 171 22.73 -2.80 0.35
N LYS A 172 22.96 -1.70 -0.38
CA LYS A 172 23.92 -0.65 0.00
C LYS A 172 23.51 0.11 1.26
N ASN A 173 22.20 0.26 1.50
CA ASN A 173 21.67 1.09 2.59
C ASN A 173 21.02 0.27 3.71
N ARG A 174 20.81 -1.03 3.52
CA ARG A 174 20.13 -1.92 4.47
C ARG A 174 20.50 -3.38 4.22
N MET A 175 20.20 -4.26 5.18
CA MET A 175 20.41 -5.69 5.02
C MET A 175 19.36 -6.29 4.07
N VAL A 176 19.78 -6.98 3.02
CA VAL A 176 18.89 -7.72 2.13
C VAL A 176 19.20 -9.20 2.23
N GLY A 177 18.24 -9.99 2.70
CA GLY A 177 18.31 -11.45 2.77
C GLY A 177 17.46 -12.07 1.67
N VAL A 178 18.01 -13.03 0.94
CA VAL A 178 17.30 -13.71 -0.15
C VAL A 178 17.32 -15.21 0.07
N ILE A 179 16.16 -15.85 -0.01
CA ILE A 179 15.99 -17.30 0.10
C ILE A 179 15.61 -17.80 -1.29
N SER A 180 16.46 -18.66 -1.87
CA SER A 180 16.26 -19.18 -3.22
C SER A 180 16.97 -20.52 -3.41
N HIS A 181 16.39 -21.36 -4.25
CA HIS A 181 16.98 -22.62 -4.69
C HIS A 181 17.74 -22.50 -6.02
N ILE A 182 17.73 -21.33 -6.67
CA ILE A 182 18.28 -21.12 -8.02
C ILE A 182 19.80 -21.04 -7.99
N GLU A 183 20.44 -21.80 -8.87
CA GLU A 183 21.90 -21.91 -8.91
C GLU A 183 22.58 -20.62 -9.38
N SER A 184 22.01 -19.89 -10.34
CA SER A 184 22.55 -18.60 -10.84
C SER A 184 22.64 -17.56 -9.72
N MET A 185 21.63 -17.48 -8.84
CA MET A 185 21.67 -16.58 -7.67
C MET A 185 22.78 -16.92 -6.68
N LYS A 186 23.12 -18.21 -6.52
CA LYS A 186 24.26 -18.64 -5.69
C LYS A 186 25.61 -18.22 -6.28
N GLN A 187 25.67 -17.82 -7.55
CA GLN A 187 26.92 -17.33 -8.14
C GLN A 187 27.09 -15.84 -7.89
N SER A 188 26.00 -15.07 -7.95
CA SER A 188 26.02 -13.61 -7.75
C SER A 188 26.20 -13.19 -6.30
N ILE A 189 25.56 -13.88 -5.34
CA ILE A 189 25.61 -13.48 -3.92
C ILE A 189 26.86 -14.05 -3.23
N GLY A 190 27.75 -13.18 -2.75
CA GLY A 190 29.03 -13.59 -2.13
C GLY A 190 28.91 -14.27 -0.76
N GLN A 191 28.03 -13.78 0.12
CA GLN A 191 27.83 -14.33 1.47
C GLN A 191 26.56 -15.18 1.53
N GLN A 192 26.70 -16.44 1.95
CA GLN A 192 25.64 -17.44 1.84
C GLN A 192 25.50 -18.28 3.11
N LEU A 193 24.26 -18.58 3.46
CA LEU A 193 23.92 -19.61 4.44
C LEU A 193 23.42 -20.84 3.68
N LEU A 194 24.30 -21.81 3.46
CA LEU A 194 23.94 -23.03 2.75
C LEU A 194 23.25 -24.01 3.69
N VAL A 195 21.97 -24.30 3.41
CA VAL A 195 21.18 -25.28 4.16
C VAL A 195 21.30 -26.66 3.49
N LYS A 196 21.95 -27.62 4.18
CA LYS A 196 22.10 -29.01 3.74
C LYS A 196 21.16 -29.93 4.52
N LYS A 197 20.34 -30.70 3.82
CA LYS A 197 19.48 -31.73 4.43
C LYS A 197 20.36 -32.91 4.91
N LEU A 198 20.20 -33.32 6.17
CA LEU A 198 20.92 -34.45 6.76
C LEU A 198 20.09 -35.75 6.76
N GLY A 199 18.80 -35.68 6.45
CA GLY A 199 17.84 -36.77 6.64
C GLY A 199 17.07 -36.63 7.96
N ASP A 200 16.04 -37.45 8.16
CA ASP A 200 15.22 -37.53 9.39
C ASP A 200 14.68 -36.17 9.88
N GLY A 201 14.30 -35.29 8.96
CA GLY A 201 13.80 -33.94 9.28
C GLY A 201 14.86 -32.98 9.81
N LYS A 202 16.15 -33.34 9.79
CA LYS A 202 17.27 -32.51 10.25
C LYS A 202 17.97 -31.82 9.08
N SER A 203 18.46 -30.62 9.34
CA SER A 203 19.28 -29.84 8.42
C SER A 203 20.49 -29.28 9.14
N LYS A 204 21.59 -29.07 8.39
CA LYS A 204 22.80 -28.38 8.84
C LYS A 204 22.95 -27.09 8.04
N ILE A 205 23.42 -26.04 8.71
CA ILE A 205 23.74 -24.76 8.07
C ILE A 205 25.25 -24.63 7.99
N GLU A 206 25.76 -24.20 6.85
CA GLU A 206 27.17 -23.88 6.62
C GLU A 206 27.28 -22.47 6.05
N LEU A 207 28.12 -21.63 6.68
CA LEU A 207 28.41 -20.29 6.18
C LEU A 207 29.44 -20.41 5.04
N ILE A 208 29.12 -19.83 3.89
CA ILE A 208 30.02 -19.72 2.74
C ILE A 208 30.26 -18.24 2.50
N ASN A 209 31.52 -17.82 2.52
CA ASN A 209 31.95 -16.49 2.08
C ASN A 209 32.83 -16.68 0.84
N LYS A 210 32.42 -16.09 -0.28
CA LYS A 210 33.22 -16.02 -1.51
C LYS A 210 34.00 -14.72 -1.59
#